data_AF-A0A7W0QAA1-F1
#
_entry.id   AF-A0A7W0QAA1-F1
#
_cell.length_a   1.000
_cell.length_b   1.000
_cell.length_c   1.000
_cell.angle_alpha   90.00
_cell.angle_beta   90.00
_cell.angle_gamma   90.00
#
_symmetry.space_group_name_H-M   'P 1'
#
loop_
_entity.id
_entity.type
_entity.pdbx_description
1 polymer ?
#
loop_
_entity_poly.entity_id
_entity_poly.type
_entity_poly.pdbx_seq_one_letter_code
_entity_poly.pdbx_strand_id
1 'polypeptide(L)'
;MLAKCMNCVRGRWENFWSAEQVCDLELIEPADVLDRLVYAAANPVLDGLVERVHHWPGVNGLSALLNDRPLHAKRPKHFFAEDGVMPESVTLNLVIPAELGDREQLLRDLRERVAAVEANAAAERDRTGSRVLGRRAILRQSWRDAPMTCEPRRNLRPTIGARNKWARLETMQRNREFRTAYRHARKAILAGEAAAFPPGTYWLKRFANVLIASAEMN
;
A
#
# COMPACT_ATOMS: atom_id res chain seq x y z
N MET A 1 -9.05 15.63 -1.79
CA MET A 1 -8.40 16.91 -2.19
C MET A 1 -7.44 16.70 -3.37
N LEU A 2 -6.49 15.75 -3.30
CA LEU A 2 -5.53 15.47 -4.37
C LEU A 2 -6.17 15.24 -5.76
N ALA A 3 -7.20 14.41 -5.85
CA ALA A 3 -7.92 14.15 -7.11
C ALA A 3 -8.43 15.43 -7.79
N LYS A 4 -9.04 16.34 -7.02
CA LYS A 4 -9.55 17.62 -7.54
C LYS A 4 -8.42 18.51 -8.05
N CYS A 5 -7.33 18.62 -7.28
CA CYS A 5 -6.14 19.38 -7.68
C CYS A 5 -5.57 18.85 -9.00
N MET A 6 -5.37 17.53 -9.11
CA MET A 6 -4.81 16.93 -10.32
C MET A 6 -5.74 17.05 -11.53
N ASN A 7 -7.06 16.88 -11.35
CA ASN A 7 -8.03 17.11 -12.41
C ASN A 7 -7.98 18.57 -12.91
N CYS A 8 -7.92 19.55 -12.01
CA CYS A 8 -7.78 20.97 -12.36
C CYS A 8 -6.50 21.23 -13.17
N VAL A 9 -5.34 20.75 -12.69
CA VAL A 9 -4.04 20.86 -13.40
C VAL A 9 -4.09 20.24 -14.80
N ARG A 10 -4.85 19.15 -14.97
CA ARG A 10 -4.91 18.39 -16.22
C ARG A 10 -6.09 18.79 -17.12
N GLY A 11 -6.94 19.74 -16.71
CA GLY A 11 -8.16 20.12 -17.40
C GLY A 11 -9.17 18.96 -17.53
N ARG A 12 -9.15 18.02 -16.59
CA ARG A 12 -10.03 16.84 -16.56
C ARG A 12 -11.19 17.05 -15.60
N TRP A 13 -12.27 16.34 -15.89
CA TRP A 13 -13.45 16.22 -15.06
C TRP A 13 -13.70 14.73 -14.79
N GLU A 14 -14.67 14.39 -13.94
CA GLU A 14 -14.98 13.03 -13.50
C GLU A 14 -13.91 12.37 -12.59
N ASN A 15 -13.91 11.03 -12.55
CA ASN A 15 -13.10 10.22 -11.65
C ASN A 15 -11.61 10.31 -12.03
N PHE A 16 -10.80 10.76 -11.07
CA PHE A 16 -9.34 10.70 -11.17
C PHE A 16 -8.80 9.31 -10.80
N TRP A 17 -9.42 8.68 -9.80
CA TRP A 17 -9.08 7.33 -9.34
C TRP A 17 -10.02 6.30 -9.94
N SER A 18 -9.55 5.05 -10.02
CA SER A 18 -10.44 3.93 -10.32
C SER A 18 -11.57 3.86 -9.28
N ALA A 19 -12.79 3.59 -9.74
CA ALA A 19 -13.94 3.32 -8.86
C ALA A 19 -13.94 1.88 -8.33
N GLU A 20 -12.93 1.08 -8.70
CA GLU A 20 -12.77 -0.27 -8.18
C GLU A 20 -12.49 -0.27 -6.68
N GLN A 21 -12.95 -1.34 -6.02
CA GLN A 21 -12.64 -1.58 -4.63
C GLN A 21 -11.13 -1.69 -4.43
N VAL A 22 -10.62 -0.99 -3.42
CA VAL A 22 -9.21 -1.07 -2.99
C VAL A 22 -8.85 -2.49 -2.59
N CYS A 23 -7.58 -2.85 -2.80
CA CYS A 23 -7.02 -4.09 -2.31
C CYS A 23 -6.48 -3.85 -0.89
N ASP A 24 -7.27 -4.22 0.11
CA ASP A 24 -6.85 -4.20 1.51
C ASP A 24 -6.18 -5.55 1.84
N LEU A 25 -4.84 -5.51 1.92
CA LEU A 25 -4.01 -6.68 2.19
C LEU A 25 -3.53 -6.67 3.65
N GLU A 26 -3.98 -7.63 4.43
CA GLU A 26 -3.50 -7.84 5.81
C GLU A 26 -2.14 -8.55 5.77
N LEU A 27 -1.08 -7.90 6.25
CA LEU A 27 0.26 -8.46 6.37
C LEU A 27 0.42 -9.04 7.78
N ILE A 28 0.75 -10.32 7.87
CA ILE A 28 0.57 -11.08 9.12
C ILE A 28 1.83 -11.06 9.98
N GLU A 29 2.98 -11.37 9.39
CA GLU A 29 4.25 -11.44 10.09
C GLU A 29 5.16 -10.27 9.67
N PRO A 30 6.14 -9.84 10.50
CA PRO A 30 7.10 -8.79 10.14
C PRO A 30 7.85 -9.07 8.82
N ALA A 31 8.07 -10.35 8.50
CA ALA A 31 8.66 -10.77 7.24
C ALA A 31 7.78 -10.41 6.03
N ASP A 32 6.45 -10.46 6.16
CA ASP A 32 5.51 -10.09 5.09
C ASP A 32 5.53 -8.58 4.84
N VAL A 33 5.69 -7.79 5.91
CA VAL A 33 5.88 -6.34 5.83
C VAL A 33 7.19 -6.02 5.12
N LEU A 34 8.27 -6.69 5.49
CA LEU A 34 9.57 -6.53 4.84
C LEU A 34 9.52 -6.90 3.34
N ASP A 35 8.88 -8.01 2.98
CA ASP A 35 8.70 -8.40 1.58
C ASP A 35 7.91 -7.35 0.79
N ARG A 36 6.89 -6.73 1.42
CA ARG A 36 6.13 -5.65 0.79
C ARG A 36 6.92 -4.35 0.66
N LEU A 37 7.77 -4.02 1.63
CA LEU A 37 8.69 -2.87 1.55
C LEU A 37 9.70 -3.06 0.41
N VAL A 38 10.27 -4.26 0.27
CA VAL A 38 11.18 -4.61 -0.84
C VAL A 38 10.45 -4.46 -2.16
N TYR A 39 9.23 -5.03 -2.28
CA TYR A 39 8.42 -4.89 -3.49
C TYR A 39 8.15 -3.42 -3.83
N ALA A 40 7.69 -2.61 -2.87
CA ALA A 40 7.39 -1.20 -3.10
C ALA A 40 8.62 -0.41 -3.57
N ALA A 41 9.80 -0.74 -3.03
CA ALA A 41 11.05 -0.09 -3.42
C ALA A 41 11.56 -0.55 -4.80
N ALA A 42 11.49 -1.86 -5.07
CA ALA A 42 12.13 -2.50 -6.23
C ALA A 42 11.19 -2.73 -7.43
N ASN A 43 9.89 -2.41 -7.32
CA ASN A 43 8.93 -2.59 -8.41
C ASN A 43 9.40 -1.95 -9.73
N PRO A 44 9.98 -0.73 -9.77
CA PRO A 44 10.51 -0.17 -11.02
C PRO A 44 11.63 -0.97 -11.66
N VAL A 45 12.38 -1.75 -10.88
CA VAL A 45 13.43 -2.64 -11.39
C VAL A 45 12.83 -3.93 -11.94
N LEU A 46 11.88 -4.51 -11.20
CA LEU A 46 11.17 -5.72 -11.59
C LEU A 46 10.36 -5.53 -12.88
N ASP A 47 9.75 -4.36 -13.06
CA ASP A 47 8.98 -4.00 -14.26
C ASP A 47 9.86 -3.57 -15.44
N GLY A 48 11.19 -3.69 -15.32
CA GLY A 48 12.13 -3.32 -16.39
C GLY A 48 12.11 -1.82 -16.72
N LEU A 49 11.70 -0.95 -15.79
CA LEU A 49 11.69 0.49 -16.03
C LEU A 49 13.09 1.08 -15.85
N VAL A 50 13.82 0.61 -14.84
CA VAL A 50 15.17 1.06 -14.50
C VAL A 50 16.05 -0.09 -14.04
N GLU A 51 17.37 0.05 -14.18
CA GLU A 51 18.32 -1.02 -13.77
C GLU A 51 18.47 -1.14 -12.25
N ARG A 52 18.37 -0.01 -11.55
CA ARG A 52 18.54 0.12 -10.10
C ARG A 52 17.47 1.04 -9.53
N VAL A 53 17.09 0.82 -8.28
CA VAL A 53 16.03 1.56 -7.59
C VAL A 53 16.29 3.07 -7.61
N HIS A 54 17.52 3.49 -7.35
CA HIS A 54 17.86 4.92 -7.30
C HIS A 54 17.87 5.62 -8.68
N HIS A 55 17.75 4.88 -9.78
CA HIS A 55 17.55 5.46 -11.12
C HIS A 55 16.09 5.87 -11.38
N TRP A 56 15.15 5.40 -10.55
CA TRP A 56 13.73 5.72 -10.69
C TRP A 56 13.48 7.23 -10.52
N PRO A 57 12.88 7.91 -11.52
CA PRO A 57 12.63 9.35 -11.44
C PRO A 57 11.38 9.73 -10.63
N GLY A 58 10.53 8.76 -10.27
CA GLY A 58 9.33 8.99 -9.47
C GLY A 58 9.59 8.96 -7.97
N VAL A 59 8.52 9.09 -7.18
CA VAL A 59 8.61 9.02 -5.71
C VAL A 59 9.02 7.62 -5.28
N ASN A 60 10.04 7.53 -4.43
CA ASN A 60 10.49 6.31 -3.78
C ASN A 60 11.08 6.65 -2.40
N GLY A 61 10.54 6.03 -1.34
CA GLY A 61 10.92 6.32 0.04
C GLY A 61 12.16 5.58 0.54
N LEU A 62 12.74 4.65 -0.23
CA LEU A 62 13.80 3.76 0.25
C LEU A 62 15.03 4.53 0.75
N SER A 63 15.53 5.49 -0.03
CA SER A 63 16.70 6.28 0.36
C SER A 63 16.43 7.15 1.59
N ALA A 64 15.21 7.68 1.70
CA ALA A 64 14.81 8.46 2.87
C ALA A 64 14.78 7.59 4.13
N LEU A 65 14.18 6.40 4.03
CA LEU A 65 14.08 5.44 5.14
C LEU A 65 15.44 4.89 5.57
N LEU A 66 16.30 4.48 4.63
CA LEU A 66 17.60 3.87 4.93
C LEU A 66 18.62 4.85 5.53
N ASN A 67 18.46 6.15 5.31
CA ASN A 67 19.43 7.19 5.69
C ASN A 67 18.85 8.19 6.70
N ASP A 68 17.69 7.90 7.30
CA ASP A 68 17.00 8.81 8.22
C ASP A 68 16.81 10.23 7.68
N ARG A 69 16.51 10.32 6.39
CA ARG A 69 16.32 11.61 5.72
C ARG A 69 14.84 12.00 5.72
N PRO A 70 14.50 13.20 6.23
CA PRO A 70 13.14 13.70 6.10
C PRO A 70 12.74 13.89 4.63
N LEU A 71 11.47 13.66 4.34
CA LEU A 71 10.83 14.05 3.09
C LEU A 71 10.23 15.44 3.25
N HIS A 72 10.56 16.34 2.33
CA HIS A 72 10.00 17.69 2.31
C HIS A 72 9.07 17.85 1.12
N ALA A 73 7.86 18.34 1.38
CA ALA A 73 6.89 18.68 0.34
C ALA A 73 6.46 20.14 0.49
N LYS A 74 6.43 20.85 -0.64
CA LYS A 74 5.87 22.20 -0.73
C LYS A 74 4.44 22.12 -1.26
N ARG A 75 3.56 22.95 -0.70
CA ARG A 75 2.20 23.15 -1.19
C ARG A 75 2.26 23.59 -2.66
N PRO A 76 1.53 22.91 -3.56
CA PRO A 76 1.40 23.37 -4.93
C PRO A 76 0.79 24.78 -4.98
N LYS A 77 1.34 25.66 -5.82
CA LYS A 77 0.79 27.02 -6.03
C LYS A 77 -0.56 27.02 -6.74
N HIS A 78 -0.87 25.95 -7.45
CA HIS A 78 -2.13 25.78 -8.15
C HIS A 78 -3.15 25.09 -7.24
N PHE A 79 -4.45 25.39 -7.42
CA PHE A 79 -5.60 24.85 -6.67
C PHE A 79 -5.75 25.29 -5.21
N PHE A 80 -4.66 25.47 -4.47
CA PHE A 80 -4.72 25.90 -3.07
C PHE A 80 -4.76 27.43 -2.95
N ALA A 81 -5.63 27.94 -2.07
CA ALA A 81 -5.64 29.36 -1.72
C ALA A 81 -4.34 29.73 -0.99
N GLU A 82 -3.77 30.88 -1.34
CA GLU A 82 -2.51 31.36 -0.75
C GLU A 82 -2.66 31.53 0.77
N ASP A 83 -3.73 32.19 1.21
CA ASP A 83 -4.10 32.42 2.62
C ASP A 83 -4.98 31.30 3.22
N GLY A 84 -4.96 30.10 2.63
CA GLY A 84 -5.73 28.95 3.11
C GLY A 84 -5.10 28.23 4.31
N VAL A 85 -5.87 27.32 4.93
CA VAL A 85 -5.42 26.50 6.09
C VAL A 85 -4.33 25.47 5.76
N MET A 86 -4.01 25.26 4.48
CA MET A 86 -3.00 24.28 4.07
C MET A 86 -1.60 24.90 4.23
N PRO A 87 -0.68 24.28 5.00
CA PRO A 87 0.64 24.84 5.25
C PRO A 87 1.46 24.95 3.97
N GLU A 88 2.35 25.95 3.89
CA GLU A 88 3.23 26.16 2.74
C GLU A 88 4.18 24.98 2.49
N SER A 89 4.67 24.36 3.58
CA SER A 89 5.50 23.17 3.50
C SER A 89 5.20 22.21 4.64
N VAL A 90 5.51 20.94 4.40
CA VAL A 90 5.43 19.87 5.41
C VAL A 90 6.69 19.02 5.32
N THR A 91 7.15 18.59 6.48
CA THR A 91 8.24 17.64 6.65
C THR A 91 7.68 16.34 7.19
N LEU A 92 8.03 15.22 6.55
CA LEU A 92 7.57 13.88 6.90
C LEU A 92 8.79 13.00 7.20
N ASN A 93 8.75 12.30 8.32
CA ASN A 93 9.76 11.31 8.68
C ASN A 93 9.18 9.90 8.44
N LEU A 94 9.96 9.04 7.79
CA LEU A 94 9.60 7.63 7.65
C LEU A 94 10.10 6.90 8.90
N VAL A 95 9.17 6.30 9.64
CA VAL A 95 9.44 5.62 10.91
C VAL A 95 9.05 4.16 10.80
N ILE A 96 9.88 3.27 11.35
CA ILE A 96 9.58 1.84 11.49
C ILE A 96 8.83 1.66 12.82
N PRO A 97 7.59 1.16 12.81
CA PRO A 97 6.86 0.85 14.04
C PRO A 97 7.60 -0.20 14.88
N ALA A 98 7.55 -0.06 16.21
CA ALA A 98 8.28 -0.93 17.14
C ALA A 98 7.79 -2.40 17.09
N GLU A 99 6.53 -2.59 16.67
CA GLU A 99 5.90 -3.90 16.47
C GLU A 99 6.58 -4.73 15.38
N LEU A 100 7.38 -4.10 14.51
CA LEU A 100 8.17 -4.80 13.48
C LEU A 100 9.51 -5.33 14.00
N GLY A 101 9.82 -5.12 15.29
CA GLY A 101 11.02 -5.62 15.94
C GLY A 101 12.20 -4.65 15.85
N ASP A 102 13.41 -5.21 15.81
CA ASP A 102 14.63 -4.41 15.75
C ASP A 102 14.72 -3.61 14.44
N ARG A 103 14.68 -2.29 14.59
CA ARG A 103 14.79 -1.32 13.49
C ARG A 103 16.06 -1.53 12.69
N GLU A 104 17.20 -1.73 13.35
CA GLU A 104 18.48 -1.82 12.64
C GLU A 104 18.56 -3.10 11.81
N GLN A 105 18.13 -4.23 12.37
CA GLN A 105 18.01 -5.48 11.64
C GLN A 105 17.09 -5.34 10.43
N LEU A 106 15.91 -4.72 10.60
CA LEU A 106 14.97 -4.54 9.49
C LEU A 106 15.57 -3.71 8.35
N LEU A 107 16.28 -2.61 8.67
CA LEU A 107 16.92 -1.78 7.67
C LEU A 107 18.09 -2.49 6.97
N ARG A 108 18.85 -3.33 7.69
CA ARG A 108 19.88 -4.19 7.10
C ARG A 108 19.25 -5.18 6.11
N ASP A 109 18.23 -5.91 6.54
CA ASP A 109 17.55 -6.90 5.71
C ASP A 109 16.90 -6.24 4.48
N LEU A 110 16.30 -5.07 4.64
CA LEU A 110 15.70 -4.31 3.53
C LEU A 110 16.76 -3.93 2.50
N ARG A 111 17.92 -3.43 2.94
CA ARG A 111 19.03 -3.06 2.05
C ARG A 111 19.55 -4.28 1.29
N GLU A 112 19.77 -5.40 1.98
CA GLU A 112 20.27 -6.63 1.38
C GLU A 112 19.29 -7.23 0.38
N ARG A 113 18.00 -7.31 0.74
CA ARG A 113 16.97 -7.86 -0.17
C ARG A 113 16.76 -7.00 -1.40
N VAL A 114 16.80 -5.66 -1.27
CA VAL A 114 16.73 -4.78 -2.45
C VAL A 114 17.93 -4.99 -3.37
N ALA A 115 19.15 -5.08 -2.81
CA ALA A 115 20.35 -5.34 -3.59
C ALA A 115 20.28 -6.71 -4.31
N ALA A 116 19.73 -7.74 -3.64
CA ALA A 116 19.51 -9.05 -4.23
C ALA A 116 18.50 -8.99 -5.40
N VAL A 117 17.42 -8.21 -5.26
CA VAL A 117 16.45 -8.02 -6.35
C VAL A 117 17.11 -7.33 -7.55
N GLU A 118 17.91 -6.29 -7.33
CA GLU A 118 18.65 -5.61 -8.40
C GLU A 118 19.61 -6.56 -9.12
N ALA A 119 20.37 -7.36 -8.36
CA ALA A 119 21.32 -8.32 -8.91
C ALA A 119 20.62 -9.43 -9.72
N ASN A 120 19.54 -10.00 -9.20
CA ASN A 120 18.75 -11.01 -9.90
C ASN A 120 18.14 -10.47 -11.18
N ALA A 121 17.59 -9.25 -11.14
CA ALA A 121 17.03 -8.60 -12.32
C ALA A 121 18.12 -8.28 -13.36
N ALA A 122 19.34 -7.94 -12.93
CA ALA A 122 20.48 -7.75 -13.83
C ALA A 122 20.89 -9.06 -14.51
N ALA A 123 21.07 -10.14 -13.74
CA ALA A 123 21.41 -11.45 -14.27
C ALA A 123 20.36 -11.96 -15.27
N GLU A 124 19.07 -11.72 -14.98
CA GLU A 124 17.99 -12.09 -15.90
C GLU A 124 18.01 -11.29 -17.20
N ARG A 125 18.34 -9.99 -17.14
CA ARG A 125 18.53 -9.16 -18.35
C ARG A 125 19.73 -9.64 -19.17
N ASP A 126 20.84 -9.97 -18.53
CA ASP A 126 22.04 -10.49 -19.21
C ASP A 126 21.73 -11.83 -19.91
N ARG A 127 20.94 -12.70 -19.25
CA ARG A 127 20.51 -13.99 -19.79
C ARG A 127 19.54 -13.87 -20.97
N THR A 128 18.61 -12.91 -20.92
CA THR A 128 17.53 -12.78 -21.90
C THR A 128 17.79 -11.74 -22.99
N GLY A 129 18.82 -10.90 -22.84
CA GLY A 129 19.07 -9.74 -23.69
C GLY A 129 18.07 -8.61 -23.49
N SER A 130 17.24 -8.66 -22.44
CA SER A 130 16.21 -7.67 -22.17
C SER A 130 16.82 -6.33 -21.74
N ARG A 131 16.20 -5.23 -22.16
CA ARG A 131 16.62 -3.87 -21.80
C ARG A 131 15.58 -3.18 -20.94
N VAL A 132 16.05 -2.25 -20.11
CA VAL A 132 15.14 -1.38 -19.37
C VAL A 132 14.63 -0.22 -20.23
N LEU A 133 13.46 0.32 -19.89
CA LEU A 133 12.90 1.51 -20.55
C LEU A 133 13.82 2.74 -20.38
N GLY A 134 14.32 2.95 -19.16
CA GLY A 134 15.28 3.99 -18.82
C GLY A 134 14.65 5.33 -18.45
N ARG A 135 15.34 6.08 -17.58
CA ARG A 135 14.89 7.34 -16.97
C ARG A 135 14.38 8.37 -17.99
N ARG A 136 15.09 8.56 -19.10
CA ARG A 136 14.74 9.54 -20.13
C ARG A 136 13.43 9.18 -20.84
N ALA A 137 13.19 7.90 -21.09
CA ALA A 137 11.94 7.47 -21.72
C ALA A 137 10.76 7.59 -20.75
N ILE A 138 10.94 7.19 -19.49
CA ILE A 138 9.93 7.37 -18.42
C ILE A 138 9.48 8.83 -18.32
N LEU A 139 10.42 9.77 -18.22
CA LEU A 139 10.10 11.20 -18.09
C LEU A 139 9.42 11.81 -19.32
N ARG A 140 9.54 11.18 -20.49
CA ARG A 140 8.87 11.64 -21.73
C ARG A 140 7.45 11.10 -21.88
N GLN A 141 7.04 10.15 -21.05
CA GLN A 141 5.70 9.58 -21.13
C GLN A 141 4.67 10.69 -20.92
N SER A 142 3.67 10.73 -21.79
CA SER A 142 2.54 11.62 -21.61
C SER A 142 1.66 11.06 -20.52
N TRP A 143 1.15 11.93 -19.67
CA TRP A 143 0.16 11.55 -18.67
C TRP A 143 -1.15 11.03 -19.28
N ARG A 144 -1.37 11.24 -20.59
CA ARG A 144 -2.50 10.71 -21.35
C ARG A 144 -2.25 9.31 -21.89
N ASP A 145 -1.01 8.82 -21.81
CA ASP A 145 -0.68 7.48 -22.29
C ASP A 145 -1.34 6.44 -21.39
N ALA A 146 -1.75 5.33 -22.00
CA ALA A 146 -2.29 4.16 -21.32
C ALA A 146 -1.64 2.90 -21.90
N PRO A 147 -1.55 1.81 -21.11
CA PRO A 147 -1.14 0.52 -21.65
C PRO A 147 -2.05 0.10 -22.81
N MET A 148 -1.45 -0.48 -23.87
CA MET A 148 -2.22 -1.07 -24.97
C MET A 148 -2.79 -2.44 -24.62
N THR A 149 -2.31 -3.05 -23.52
CA THR A 149 -2.74 -4.36 -23.06
C THR A 149 -3.99 -4.25 -22.19
N CYS A 150 -4.88 -5.22 -22.36
CA CYS A 150 -6.04 -5.37 -21.47
C CYS A 150 -5.61 -6.04 -20.17
N GLU A 151 -5.91 -5.41 -19.03
CA GLU A 151 -5.71 -6.04 -17.73
C GLU A 151 -6.60 -7.29 -17.60
N PRO A 152 -6.04 -8.46 -17.23
CA PRO A 152 -6.83 -9.66 -17.02
C PRO A 152 -7.87 -9.45 -15.91
N ARG A 153 -9.13 -9.74 -16.21
CA ARG A 153 -10.25 -9.55 -15.27
C ARG A 153 -10.54 -10.82 -14.49
N ARG A 154 -11.18 -10.65 -13.31
CA ARG A 154 -11.65 -11.74 -12.44
C ARG A 154 -10.52 -12.60 -11.84
N ASN A 155 -9.34 -12.03 -11.69
CA ASN A 155 -8.27 -12.62 -10.90
C ASN A 155 -8.64 -12.67 -9.41
N LEU A 156 -8.01 -13.58 -8.69
CA LEU A 156 -8.08 -13.61 -7.23
C LEU A 156 -7.59 -12.27 -6.66
N ARG A 157 -8.36 -11.70 -5.73
CA ARG A 157 -7.98 -10.52 -4.94
C ARG A 157 -7.51 -10.98 -3.57
N PRO A 158 -6.21 -11.17 -3.33
CA PRO A 158 -5.71 -11.62 -2.05
C PRO A 158 -5.97 -10.55 -0.98
N THR A 159 -6.56 -10.96 0.14
CA THR A 159 -6.77 -10.09 1.31
C THR A 159 -5.79 -10.38 2.44
N ILE A 160 -4.95 -11.41 2.30
CA ILE A 160 -3.96 -11.84 3.28
C ILE A 160 -2.61 -12.01 2.57
N GLY A 161 -1.62 -11.24 3.01
CA GLY A 161 -0.22 -11.37 2.61
C GLY A 161 0.54 -12.10 3.71
N ALA A 162 0.78 -13.39 3.49
CA ALA A 162 1.48 -14.25 4.43
C ALA A 162 2.38 -15.23 3.68
N ARG A 163 3.67 -15.19 3.98
CA ARG A 163 4.68 -16.15 3.51
C ARG A 163 4.51 -17.49 4.19
N ASN A 164 4.19 -17.47 5.48
CA ASN A 164 3.92 -18.65 6.28
C ASN A 164 2.51 -19.21 5.97
N LYS A 165 2.47 -20.46 5.50
CA LYS A 165 1.22 -21.14 5.15
C LYS A 165 0.28 -21.30 6.36
N TRP A 166 0.82 -21.58 7.54
CA TRP A 166 0.01 -21.77 8.75
C TRP A 166 -0.59 -20.46 9.23
N ALA A 167 0.21 -19.39 9.31
CA ALA A 167 -0.26 -18.05 9.65
C ALA A 167 -1.36 -17.57 8.69
N ARG A 168 -1.23 -17.92 7.40
CA ARG A 168 -2.27 -17.66 6.40
C ARG A 168 -3.57 -18.40 6.70
N LEU A 169 -3.50 -19.71 6.98
CA LEU A 169 -4.67 -20.55 7.24
C LEU A 169 -5.39 -20.13 8.53
N GLU A 170 -4.63 -19.84 9.58
CA GLU A 170 -5.14 -19.32 10.84
C GLU A 170 -5.87 -17.98 10.64
N THR A 171 -5.27 -17.06 9.89
CA THR A 171 -5.91 -15.78 9.55
C THR A 171 -7.19 -15.97 8.74
N MET A 172 -7.21 -16.91 7.79
CA MET A 172 -8.42 -17.23 7.04
C MET A 172 -9.53 -17.76 7.94
N GLN A 173 -9.19 -18.60 8.92
CA GLN A 173 -10.13 -19.13 9.89
C GLN A 173 -10.68 -18.01 10.80
N ARG A 174 -9.81 -17.19 11.40
CA ARG A 174 -10.18 -16.02 12.21
C ARG A 174 -11.11 -15.07 11.45
N ASN A 175 -10.78 -14.75 10.19
CA ASN A 175 -11.60 -13.87 9.35
C ASN A 175 -12.97 -14.50 9.01
N ARG A 176 -13.04 -15.82 8.84
CA ARG A 176 -14.30 -16.53 8.63
C ARG A 176 -15.18 -16.49 9.87
N GLU A 177 -14.60 -16.72 11.05
CA GLU A 177 -15.29 -16.67 12.34
C GLU A 177 -15.84 -15.27 12.61
N PHE A 178 -15.00 -14.23 12.48
CA PHE A 178 -15.42 -12.84 12.63
C PHE A 178 -16.59 -12.50 11.70
N ARG A 179 -16.49 -12.83 10.40
CA ARG A 179 -17.56 -12.55 9.43
C ARG A 179 -18.85 -13.30 9.72
N THR A 180 -18.75 -14.48 10.32
CA THR A 180 -19.92 -15.29 10.69
C THR A 180 -20.62 -14.69 11.90
N ALA A 181 -19.87 -14.41 12.97
CA ALA A 181 -20.38 -13.73 14.16
C ALA A 181 -20.97 -12.34 13.82
N TYR A 182 -20.27 -11.56 13.00
CA TYR A 182 -20.74 -10.25 12.54
C TYR A 182 -22.08 -10.34 11.78
N ARG A 183 -22.21 -11.29 10.83
CA ARG A 183 -23.45 -11.47 10.07
C ARG A 183 -24.61 -11.91 10.96
N HIS A 184 -24.34 -12.77 11.93
CA HIS A 184 -25.34 -13.19 12.90
C HIS A 184 -25.83 -12.01 13.75
N ALA A 185 -24.92 -11.25 14.37
CA ALA A 185 -25.26 -10.07 15.16
C ALA A 185 -26.01 -9.02 14.35
N ARG A 186 -25.58 -8.78 13.10
CA ARG A 186 -26.27 -7.85 12.20
C ARG A 186 -27.68 -8.31 11.85
N LYS A 187 -27.91 -9.61 11.66
CA LYS A 187 -29.25 -10.15 11.38
C LYS A 187 -30.17 -9.96 12.60
N ALA A 188 -29.68 -10.24 13.80
CA ALA A 188 -30.43 -10.08 15.05
C ALA A 188 -30.83 -8.61 15.28
N ILE A 189 -29.89 -7.65 15.18
CA ILE A 189 -30.24 -6.22 15.31
C ILE A 189 -31.26 -5.77 14.27
N LEU A 190 -31.15 -6.23 13.02
CA LEU A 190 -32.12 -5.88 11.98
C LEU A 190 -33.51 -6.49 12.24
N ALA A 191 -33.59 -7.57 13.02
CA ALA A 191 -34.84 -8.15 13.49
C ALA A 191 -35.39 -7.47 14.76
N GLY A 192 -34.68 -6.47 15.31
CA GLY A 192 -35.07 -5.78 16.55
C GLY A 192 -34.57 -6.47 17.83
N GLU A 193 -33.73 -7.50 17.70
CA GLU A 193 -33.16 -8.22 18.85
C GLU A 193 -31.87 -7.56 19.34
N ALA A 194 -31.59 -7.66 20.64
CA ALA A 194 -30.32 -7.24 21.20
C ALA A 194 -29.20 -8.22 20.81
N ALA A 195 -28.11 -7.72 20.24
CA ALA A 195 -26.95 -8.54 19.90
C ALA A 195 -25.63 -7.78 20.11
N ALA A 196 -24.62 -8.51 20.57
CA ALA A 196 -23.26 -8.03 20.66
C ALA A 196 -22.48 -8.40 19.38
N PHE A 197 -21.77 -7.44 18.81
CA PHE A 197 -20.91 -7.65 17.65
C PHE A 197 -19.52 -8.13 18.06
N PRO A 198 -18.81 -8.89 17.21
CA PRO A 198 -17.47 -9.36 17.52
C PRO A 198 -16.47 -8.19 17.66
N PRO A 199 -15.42 -8.33 18.50
CA PRO A 199 -14.31 -7.38 18.59
C PRO A 199 -13.71 -7.06 17.22
N GLY A 200 -13.42 -5.78 16.97
CA GLY A 200 -13.05 -5.28 15.64
C GLY A 200 -14.19 -4.62 14.86
N THR A 201 -15.43 -4.68 15.37
CA THR A 201 -16.57 -3.94 14.79
C THR A 201 -16.52 -2.45 15.16
N TYR A 202 -15.77 -1.66 14.39
CA TYR A 202 -15.55 -0.24 14.71
C TYR A 202 -16.66 0.69 14.20
N TRP A 203 -17.04 0.60 12.92
CA TRP A 203 -17.93 1.58 12.29
C TRP A 203 -19.31 1.63 12.96
N LEU A 204 -19.93 0.46 13.18
CA LEU A 204 -21.23 0.39 13.87
C LEU A 204 -21.11 0.78 15.34
N LYS A 205 -19.97 0.51 16.00
CA LYS A 205 -19.77 0.99 17.37
C LYS A 205 -19.73 2.51 17.42
N ARG A 206 -19.03 3.14 16.49
CA ARG A 206 -18.86 4.60 16.45
C ARG A 206 -20.13 5.35 16.06
N PHE A 207 -20.87 4.85 15.08
CA PHE A 207 -21.98 5.61 14.47
C PHE A 207 -23.38 5.10 14.84
N ALA A 208 -23.50 3.84 15.25
CA ALA A 208 -24.78 3.24 15.65
C ALA A 208 -24.77 2.76 17.12
N ASN A 209 -23.68 2.99 17.85
CA ASN A 209 -23.48 2.62 19.25
C ASN A 209 -23.86 1.16 19.60
N VAL A 210 -23.60 0.22 18.69
CA VAL A 210 -23.88 -1.21 18.95
C VAL A 210 -23.05 -1.74 20.12
N LEU A 211 -23.53 -2.81 20.76
CA LEU A 211 -22.78 -3.53 21.78
C LEU A 211 -21.66 -4.35 21.12
N ILE A 212 -20.52 -4.46 21.82
CA ILE A 212 -19.36 -5.25 21.39
C ILE A 212 -19.15 -6.33 22.43
N ALA A 213 -18.96 -7.57 21.98
CA ALA A 213 -18.65 -8.69 22.86
C ALA A 213 -17.27 -8.48 23.51
N SER A 214 -17.12 -8.96 24.74
CA SER A 214 -15.81 -8.98 25.41
C SER A 214 -14.83 -9.81 24.57
N ALA A 215 -13.60 -9.34 24.43
CA ALA A 215 -12.56 -10.13 23.79
C ALA A 215 -12.22 -11.31 24.72
N GLU A 216 -12.50 -12.54 24.31
CA GLU A 216 -11.88 -13.70 24.93
C GLU A 216 -10.40 -13.67 24.56
N MET A 217 -9.54 -13.53 25.57
CA MET A 217 -8.09 -13.67 25.41
C MET A 217 -7.79 -15.14 25.12
N ASN A 218 -7.58 -15.47 23.85
CA ASN A 218 -6.88 -16.69 23.43
C ASN A 218 -5.45 -16.33 23.04
#